data_AF-A0A2U1F8X8-F1
#
_entry.id   AF-A0A2U1F8X8-F1
#
_cell.length_a   1.000
_cell.length_b   1.000
_cell.length_c   1.000
_cell.angle_alpha   90.00
_cell.angle_beta   90.00
_cell.angle_gamma   90.00
#
_symmetry.space_group_name_H-M   'P 1'
#
loop_
_entity.id
_entity.type
_entity.pdbx_description
1 polymer ?
#
loop_
_entity_poly.entity_id
_entity_poly.type
_entity_poly.pdbx_seq_one_letter_code
_entity_poly.pdbx_strand_id
1 'polypeptide(L)' 'MRTVVDLPPAVHRRAQEIATRRGPPLSAVIAELTARGLGQLDDPGTFGVDERSGFPVVSLGRGVTDEDVAAALDGA' A
#
# COMPACT_ATOMS: atom_id res chain seq x y z
N MET A 1 -14.59 0.85 -12.49
CA MET A 1 -14.46 0.37 -13.89
C MET A 1 -13.96 -1.07 -13.88
N ARG A 2 -14.41 -1.94 -14.79
CA ARG A 2 -13.88 -3.31 -14.92
C ARG A 2 -12.78 -3.32 -15.96
N THR A 3 -11.58 -3.72 -15.56
CA THR A 3 -10.40 -3.79 -16.43
C THR A 3 -9.90 -5.22 -16.46
N VAL A 4 -9.49 -5.68 -17.65
CA VAL A 4 -8.82 -6.97 -17.83
C VAL A 4 -7.33 -6.67 -17.99
N VAL A 5 -6.51 -7.33 -17.17
CA VAL A 5 -5.05 -7.17 -17.19
C VAL A 5 -4.42 -8.54 -17.16
N ASP A 6 -3.38 -8.74 -17.96
CA ASP A 6 -2.60 -9.96 -17.92
C ASP A 6 -1.60 -9.89 -16.77
N LEU A 7 -1.58 -10.94 -15.94
CA LEU A 7 -0.63 -11.06 -14.84
C LEU A 7 0.42 -12.12 -15.17
N PRO A 8 1.72 -11.83 -14.98
CA PRO A 8 2.74 -12.86 -15.04
C PRO A 8 2.39 -14.02 -14.09
N PRO A 9 2.66 -15.29 -14.45
CA PRO A 9 2.23 -16.45 -13.65
C PRO A 9 2.71 -16.39 -12.19
N ALA A 10 3.92 -15.89 -11.96
CA ALA A 10 4.47 -15.73 -10.62
C ALA A 10 3.68 -14.71 -9.77
N VAL A 11 3.25 -13.60 -10.39
CA VAL A 11 2.45 -12.54 -9.73
C VAL A 11 1.06 -13.05 -9.42
N HIS A 12 0.42 -13.73 -10.38
CA HIS A 12 -0.90 -14.33 -10.18
C HIS A 12 -0.91 -15.31 -9.00
N ARG A 13 0.06 -16.25 -8.96
CA ARG A 13 0.21 -17.21 -7.86
C ARG A 13 0.39 -16.51 -6.52
N ARG A 14 1.24 -15.48 -6.46
CA ARG A 14 1.49 -14.74 -5.21
C ARG A 14 0.26 -14.00 -4.73
N ALA A 15 -0.47 -13.34 -5.62
CA ALA A 15 -1.73 -12.67 -5.29
C ALA A 15 -2.78 -13.67 -4.81
N GLN A 16 -2.83 -14.87 -5.41
CA GLN A 16 -3.73 -15.95 -5.00
C GLN A 16 -3.42 -16.45 -3.58
N GLU A 17 -2.16 -16.70 -3.24
CA GLU A 17 -1.75 -17.06 -1.88
C GLU A 17 -2.17 -16.00 -0.85
N ILE A 18 -2.04 -14.71 -1.19
CA ILE A 18 -2.45 -13.61 -0.33
C ILE A 18 -3.97 -13.60 -0.14
N ALA A 19 -4.74 -13.76 -1.22
CA ALA A 19 -6.19 -13.84 -1.18
C ALA A 19 -6.67 -15.01 -0.31
N THR A 20 -6.13 -16.21 -0.52
CA THR A 20 -6.45 -17.39 0.29
C THR A 20 -6.16 -17.17 1.78
N ARG A 21 -5.03 -16.53 2.09
CA ARG A 21 -4.64 -16.26 3.48
C ARG A 21 -5.48 -15.16 4.15
N ARG A 22 -5.89 -14.14 3.41
CA ARG A 22 -6.58 -12.96 3.97
C ARG A 22 -8.11 -13.09 3.95
N GLY A 23 -8.67 -13.86 3.02
CA GLY A 23 -10.13 -14.04 2.86
C GLY A 23 -10.79 -13.25 1.72
N PRO A 24 -10.38 -12.01 1.37
CA PRO A 24 -10.93 -11.28 0.23
C PRO A 24 -10.71 -11.99 -1.12
N PRO A 25 -11.56 -11.70 -2.13
CA PRO A 25 -11.38 -12.23 -3.47
C PRO A 25 -10.10 -11.68 -4.13
N LEU A 26 -9.55 -12.46 -5.07
CA LEU A 26 -8.30 -12.13 -5.77
C LEU A 26 -8.32 -10.73 -6.42
N SER A 27 -9.45 -10.32 -7.01
CA SER A 27 -9.60 -9.00 -7.62
C SER A 27 -9.48 -7.86 -6.61
N ALA A 28 -10.00 -8.02 -5.39
CA ALA A 28 -9.89 -7.03 -4.33
C ALA A 28 -8.43 -6.91 -3.86
N VAL A 29 -7.74 -8.04 -3.70
CA VAL A 29 -6.31 -8.06 -3.35
C VAL A 29 -5.46 -7.38 -4.43
N ILE A 30 -5.72 -7.66 -5.71
CA ILE A 30 -5.00 -7.01 -6.82
C ILE A 30 -5.26 -5.51 -6.83
N ALA A 31 -6.51 -5.08 -6.63
CA ALA A 31 -6.86 -3.65 -6.59
C ALA A 31 -6.14 -2.93 -5.44
N GLU A 32 -6.15 -3.50 -4.23
CA GLU A 32 -5.47 -2.97 -3.05
C GLU A 32 -3.95 -2.86 -3.25
N LEU A 33 -3.32 -3.93 -3.76
CA LEU A 33 -1.89 -3.95 -4.01
C LEU A 33 -1.48 -2.98 -5.13
N THR A 34 -2.28 -2.87 -6.18
CA THR A 34 -2.05 -1.92 -7.28
C THR A 34 -2.17 -0.48 -6.79
N ALA A 35 -3.22 -0.16 -6.02
CA ALA A 35 -3.41 1.18 -5.46
C ALA A 35 -2.23 1.58 -4.56
N ARG A 36 -1.76 0.66 -3.70
CA ARG A 36 -0.57 0.89 -2.86
C ARG A 36 0.70 1.08 -3.68
N GLY A 37 0.93 0.21 -4.67
CA GLY A 37 2.11 0.29 -5.53
C GLY A 37 2.15 1.61 -6.32
N LEU A 38 1.01 2.04 -6.87
CA LEU A 38 0.89 3.32 -7.57
C LEU A 38 1.10 4.51 -6.61
N GLY A 39 0.49 4.49 -5.43
CA GLY A 39 0.68 5.57 -4.44
C GLY A 39 2.12 5.70 -3.93
N GLN A 40 2.89 4.60 -3.90
CA GLN A 40 4.32 4.64 -3.58
C GLN A 40 5.19 5.21 -4.71
N LEU A 41 4.73 5.13 -5.96
CA LEU A 41 5.43 5.73 -7.09
C LEU A 41 5.26 7.25 -7.12
N ASP A 42 4.13 7.76 -6.61
CA ASP A 42 3.85 9.19 -6.54
C ASP A 42 4.64 9.90 -5.41
N ASP A 43 5.02 9.19 -4.35
CA ASP A 43 5.86 9.72 -3.29
C ASP A 43 6.75 8.60 -2.69
N PRO A 44 7.99 8.44 -3.15
CA PRO A 44 8.91 7.46 -2.59
C PRO A 44 9.32 7.94 -1.19
N GLY A 45 8.53 7.54 -0.20
CA GLY A 45 8.82 7.86 1.18
C GLY A 45 10.25 7.45 1.52
N THR A 46 11.08 8.41 1.90
CA THR A 46 12.50 8.16 2.12
C THR A 46 12.66 7.47 3.47
N PHE A 47 13.25 6.27 3.48
CA PHE A 47 13.60 5.57 4.71
C PHE A 47 14.95 6.07 5.23
N GLY A 48 15.00 6.41 6.51
CA GLY A 48 16.21 6.84 7.21
C GLY A 48 16.28 6.24 8.61
N VAL A 49 17.32 6.60 9.34
CA VAL A 49 17.44 6.32 10.78
C VAL A 49 17.52 7.65 11.49
N ASP A 50 16.66 7.87 12.49
CA ASP A 50 16.70 9.09 13.29
C ASP A 50 17.96 9.11 14.14
N GLU A 51 18.80 10.14 13.98
CA GLU A 51 20.10 10.22 14.65
C GLU A 51 19.98 10.33 16.18
N ARG A 52 18.85 10.84 16.68
CA ARG A 52 18.64 11.06 18.12
C ARG A 52 18.13 9.81 18.85
N SER A 53 17.25 9.04 18.22
CA SER A 53 16.62 7.86 18.82
C SER A 53 17.16 6.53 18.29
N GLY A 54 17.81 6.52 17.13
CA GLY A 54 18.30 5.32 16.46
C GLY A 54 17.20 4.46 15.83
N PHE A 55 15.94 4.91 15.82
CA PHE A 55 14.84 4.16 15.23
C PHE A 55 14.72 4.39 13.72
N PRO A 56 14.23 3.39 12.96
CA PRO A 56 13.87 3.59 11.56
C PRO A 56 12.80 4.68 11.44
N VAL A 57 13.03 5.63 10.54
CA VAL A 57 12.07 6.69 10.21
C VAL A 57 11.68 6.61 8.74
N VAL A 58 10.44 7.00 8.46
CA VAL A 58 9.91 7.13 7.10
C VAL A 58 9.46 8.58 6.89
N SER A 59 10.03 9.24 5.89
CA SER A 59 9.63 10.58 5.48
C SER A 59 8.62 10.47 4.35
N LEU A 60 7.40 10.95 4.55
CA LEU A 60 6.29 10.80 3.60
C LEU A 60 6.25 11.88 2.50
N GLY A 61 7.29 12.71 2.37
CA GLY A 61 7.39 13.77 1.34
C GLY A 61 6.42 14.95 1.50
N ARG A 62 5.34 14.77 2.26
CA ARG A 62 4.28 15.76 2.53
C ARG A 62 4.01 15.92 4.03
N GLY A 63 3.48 17.09 4.40
CA GLY A 63 2.91 17.30 5.74
C GLY A 63 1.61 16.52 5.89
N VAL A 64 1.37 15.97 7.08
CA VAL A 64 0.11 15.31 7.45
C VAL A 64 -0.68 16.28 8.31
N THR A 65 -1.92 16.59 7.95
CA THR A 65 -2.80 17.49 8.72
C THR A 65 -3.77 16.72 9.61
N ASP A 66 -4.45 17.42 10.51
CA ASP A 66 -5.48 16.83 11.38
C ASP A 66 -6.65 16.24 10.56
N GLU A 67 -6.99 16.86 9.42
CA GLU A 67 -8.00 16.35 8.50
C GLU A 67 -7.58 15.03 7.85
N ASP A 68 -6.30 14.89 7.46
CA ASP A 68 -5.76 13.63 6.93
C ASP A 68 -5.89 12.49 7.96
N VAL A 69 -5.67 12.81 9.25
CA VAL A 69 -5.78 11.84 10.36
C VAL A 69 -7.24 11.46 10.59
N ALA A 70 -8.16 12.44 10.63
CA ALA A 70 -9.58 12.18 10.82
C ALA A 70 -10.16 11.28 9.71
N ALA A 71 -9.84 11.59 8.45
CA ALA A 71 -10.28 10.79 7.30
C ALA A 71 -9.79 9.33 7.34
N ALA A 72 -8.60 9.08 7.91
CA ALA A 72 -8.06 7.73 8.03
C ALA A 72 -8.70 6.91 9.18
N LEU A 73 -9.14 7.57 10.25
CA LEU A 73 -9.71 6.91 11.43
C LEU A 73 -11.20 6.65 11.31
N ASP A 74 -11.94 7.52 10.61
CA ASP A 74 -13.40 7.37 10.42
C ASP A 74 -13.77 6.26 9.41
N GLY A 75 -12.78 5.68 8.73
CA GLY A 75 -12.93 4.60 7.76
C GLY A 75 -12.56 3.19 8.25
N ALA A 76 -12.38 2.97 9.55
CA ALA A 76 -12.00 1.68 10.16
C ALA A 76 -13.20 0.87 10.70
#